data_AF-A0A7K1G4P6-F1
#
_entry.id   AF-A0A7K1G4P6-F1
#
_cell.length_a   1.000
_cell.length_b   1.000
_cell.length_c   1.000
_cell.angle_alpha   90.00
_cell.angle_beta   90.00
_cell.angle_gamma   90.00
#
_symmetry.space_group_name_H-M   'P 1'
#
loop_
_entity.id
_entity.type
_entity.pdbx_description
1 polymer ?
#
loop_
_entity_poly.entity_id
_entity_poly.type
_entity_poly.pdbx_seq_one_letter_code
_entity_poly.pdbx_strand_id
1 'polypeptide(L)'
;MSTAKPKHIGRNISRIRELKDMKQEALAIAIGTTQQSISIIEGSESVDDEKLKAIAEALGVPAEVIRNFSEEAVFNIIGNTYNDDSSSIKNYNCTFNPLDKLIEAIEKNEQLYERLIQVEKDKAVYLEKLLKEK
;
A
#
# COMPACT_ATOMS: atom_id res chain seq x y z
N MET A 1 -25.81 -24.63 8.07
CA MET A 1 -24.66 -25.03 8.89
C MET A 1 -23.40 -24.82 8.03
N SER A 2 -22.79 -23.64 8.08
CA SER A 2 -21.54 -23.39 7.33
C SER A 2 -20.40 -23.99 8.14
N THR A 3 -19.86 -25.12 7.69
CA THR A 3 -18.67 -25.75 8.28
C THR A 3 -17.47 -24.90 7.87
N ALA A 4 -17.00 -24.06 8.79
CA ALA A 4 -15.75 -23.32 8.61
C ALA A 4 -14.63 -24.34 8.33
N LYS A 5 -14.19 -24.42 7.07
CA LYS A 5 -13.04 -25.26 6.69
C LYS A 5 -11.85 -24.87 7.59
N PRO A 6 -11.12 -25.84 8.15
CA PRO A 6 -9.95 -25.54 8.95
C PRO A 6 -8.97 -24.72 8.09
N LYS A 7 -8.44 -23.65 8.68
CA LYS A 7 -7.56 -22.69 7.99
C LYS A 7 -6.23 -23.38 7.70
N HIS A 8 -5.98 -23.71 6.45
CA HIS A 8 -4.76 -24.37 6.02
C HIS A 8 -3.63 -23.34 5.84
N ILE A 9 -2.74 -23.24 6.83
CA ILE A 9 -1.69 -22.21 6.88
C ILE A 9 -0.73 -22.32 5.69
N GLY A 10 -0.34 -23.53 5.29
CA GLY A 10 0.52 -23.73 4.11
C GLY A 10 -0.07 -23.15 2.81
N ARG A 11 -1.37 -23.29 2.60
CA ARG A 11 -2.06 -22.77 1.41
C ARG A 11 -2.11 -21.24 1.42
N ASN A 12 -2.27 -20.64 2.60
CA ASN A 12 -2.18 -19.20 2.78
C ASN A 12 -0.77 -18.68 2.44
N ILE A 13 0.29 -19.41 2.86
CA ILE A 13 1.67 -19.09 2.50
C ILE A 13 1.86 -19.12 0.98
N SER A 14 1.41 -20.18 0.30
CA SER A 14 1.50 -20.29 -1.17
C SER A 14 0.81 -19.12 -1.87
N ARG A 15 -0.38 -18.75 -1.40
CA ARG A 15 -1.16 -17.68 -2.02
C ARG A 15 -0.52 -16.31 -1.83
N ILE A 16 -0.04 -16.01 -0.63
CA ILE A 16 0.68 -14.74 -0.37
C ILE A 16 1.98 -14.69 -1.17
N ARG A 17 2.69 -15.82 -1.29
CA ARG A 17 3.90 -15.93 -2.11
C ARG A 17 3.64 -15.63 -3.58
N GLU A 18 2.56 -16.19 -4.15
CA GLU A 18 2.13 -15.92 -5.52
C GLU A 18 1.74 -14.45 -5.71
N LEU A 19 1.04 -13.84 -4.75
CA LEU A 19 0.69 -12.41 -4.78
C LEU A 19 1.93 -11.50 -4.73
N LYS A 20 3.03 -11.98 -4.15
CA LYS A 20 4.33 -11.29 -4.11
C LYS A 20 5.20 -11.60 -5.33
N ASP A 21 4.69 -12.34 -6.31
CA ASP A 21 5.43 -12.82 -7.49
C ASP A 21 6.75 -13.51 -7.13
N MET A 22 6.74 -14.28 -6.04
CA MET A 22 7.94 -14.93 -5.50
C MET A 22 7.93 -16.44 -5.82
N LYS A 23 9.06 -16.96 -6.31
CA LYS A 23 9.24 -18.41 -6.55
C LYS A 23 9.49 -19.16 -5.22
N GLN A 24 9.12 -20.43 -5.14
CA GLN A 24 9.42 -21.28 -3.97
C GLN A 24 10.93 -21.34 -3.68
N GLU A 25 11.77 -21.40 -4.72
CA GLU A 25 13.23 -21.36 -4.58
C GLU A 25 13.72 -20.06 -3.94
N ALA A 26 13.15 -18.92 -4.34
CA ALA A 26 13.52 -17.62 -3.79
C ALA A 26 13.15 -17.52 -2.29
N LEU A 27 11.96 -17.99 -1.93
CA LEU A 27 11.54 -18.07 -0.52
C LEU A 27 12.44 -19.02 0.28
N ALA A 28 12.81 -20.16 -0.32
CA ALA A 28 13.70 -21.12 0.32
C ALA A 28 15.07 -20.51 0.62
N ILE A 29 15.66 -19.79 -0.34
CA ILE A 29 16.93 -19.07 -0.17
C ILE A 29 16.81 -18.01 0.93
N ALA A 30 15.70 -17.26 0.95
CA ALA A 30 15.49 -16.18 1.93
C ALA A 30 15.44 -16.67 3.38
N ILE A 31 14.92 -17.88 3.63
CA ILE A 31 14.84 -18.46 4.98
C ILE A 31 15.89 -19.55 5.25
N GLY A 32 16.86 -19.72 4.34
CA GLY A 32 17.96 -20.67 4.49
C GLY A 32 17.53 -22.15 4.47
N THR A 33 16.53 -22.49 3.66
CA THR A 33 16.00 -23.86 3.50
C THR A 33 16.05 -24.33 2.04
N THR A 34 15.48 -25.51 1.76
CA THR A 34 15.38 -26.06 0.40
C THR A 34 14.00 -25.82 -0.21
N GLN A 35 13.93 -25.79 -1.54
CA GLN A 35 12.64 -25.66 -2.25
C GLN A 35 11.67 -26.79 -1.86
N GLN A 36 12.17 -28.02 -1.67
CA GLN A 36 11.36 -29.16 -1.23
C GLN A 36 10.75 -28.91 0.15
N SER A 37 11.50 -28.32 1.08
CA SER A 37 10.98 -27.95 2.39
C SER A 37 9.87 -26.90 2.29
N ILE A 38 10.01 -25.89 1.43
CA ILE A 38 8.93 -24.92 1.17
C ILE A 38 7.69 -25.61 0.61
N SER A 39 7.85 -26.51 -0.36
CA SER A 39 6.72 -27.24 -0.94
C SER A 39 5.98 -28.09 0.11
N ILE A 40 6.70 -28.72 1.04
CA ILE A 40 6.11 -29.48 2.15
C ILE A 40 5.36 -28.53 3.10
N ILE A 41 5.95 -27.38 3.43
CA ILE A 41 5.33 -26.36 4.30
C ILE A 41 4.04 -25.83 3.65
N GLU A 42 4.04 -25.53 2.36
CA GLU A 42 2.85 -25.06 1.64
C GLU A 42 1.75 -26.13 1.58
N GLY A 43 2.12 -27.41 1.58
CA GLY A 43 1.18 -28.54 1.68
C GLY A 43 0.73 -28.88 3.10
N SER A 44 1.21 -28.18 4.13
CA SER A 44 0.91 -28.48 5.53
C SER A 44 -0.23 -27.62 6.09
N GLU A 45 -1.14 -28.26 6.83
CA GLU A 45 -2.31 -27.58 7.42
C GLU A 45 -1.90 -26.61 8.53
N SER A 46 -0.85 -26.95 9.28
CA SER A 46 -0.26 -26.15 10.34
C SER A 46 1.25 -26.04 10.16
N VAL A 47 1.82 -24.92 10.58
CA VAL A 47 3.24 -24.60 10.47
C VAL A 47 3.71 -24.10 11.84
N ASP A 48 4.87 -24.57 12.29
CA ASP A 48 5.49 -24.12 13.54
C ASP A 48 5.64 -22.59 13.57
N ASP A 49 5.37 -21.98 14.71
CA ASP A 49 5.35 -20.52 14.87
C ASP A 49 6.69 -19.85 14.50
N GLU A 50 7.81 -20.50 14.81
CA GLU A 50 9.15 -20.02 14.45
C GLU A 50 9.34 -19.99 12.92
N LYS A 51 8.93 -21.06 12.23
CA LYS A 51 9.00 -21.15 10.77
C LYS A 51 8.04 -20.17 10.11
N LEU A 52 6.83 -20.05 10.65
CA LEU A 52 5.83 -19.11 10.17
C LEU A 52 6.35 -17.67 10.25
N LYS A 53 7.02 -17.31 11.35
CA LYS A 53 7.62 -15.99 11.53
C LYS A 53 8.73 -15.73 10.51
N ALA A 54 9.63 -16.69 10.31
CA ALA A 54 10.69 -16.58 9.30
C ALA A 54 10.13 -16.41 7.88
N ILE A 55 9.09 -17.18 7.54
CA ILE A 55 8.39 -17.07 6.24
C ILE A 55 7.70 -15.71 6.11
N ALA A 56 7.04 -15.24 7.16
CA ALA A 56 6.36 -13.95 7.18
C ALA A 56 7.34 -12.78 6.97
N GLU A 57 8.49 -12.83 7.63
CA GLU A 57 9.57 -11.86 7.47
C GLU A 57 10.13 -11.87 6.03
N ALA A 58 10.39 -13.05 5.46
CA ALA A 58 10.83 -13.19 4.07
C ALA A 58 9.79 -12.69 3.05
N LEU A 59 8.50 -12.85 3.33
CA LEU A 59 7.41 -12.36 2.49
C LEU A 59 7.07 -10.87 2.75
N GLY A 60 7.69 -10.25 3.77
CA GLY A 60 7.46 -8.86 4.16
C GLY A 60 6.04 -8.61 4.67
N VAL A 61 5.46 -9.57 5.41
CA VAL A 61 4.12 -9.47 6.01
C VAL A 61 4.16 -9.89 7.48
N PRO A 62 3.26 -9.39 8.34
CA PRO A 62 3.11 -9.93 9.69
C PRO A 62 2.65 -11.39 9.67
N ALA A 63 3.13 -12.22 10.60
CA ALA A 63 2.70 -13.63 10.72
C ALA A 63 1.18 -13.77 10.92
N GLU A 64 0.54 -12.79 11.57
CA GLU A 64 -0.91 -12.75 11.72
C GLU A 64 -1.65 -12.64 10.39
N VAL A 65 -1.07 -11.95 9.39
CA VAL A 65 -1.66 -11.84 8.06
C VAL A 65 -1.74 -13.22 7.41
N ILE A 66 -0.71 -14.06 7.58
CA ILE A 66 -0.72 -15.44 7.05
C ILE A 66 -1.79 -16.30 7.76
N ARG A 67 -1.93 -16.14 9.08
CA ARG A 67 -2.94 -16.89 9.87
C ARG A 67 -4.37 -16.48 9.56
N ASN A 68 -4.59 -15.20 9.28
CA ASN A 68 -5.91 -14.63 8.99
C ASN A 68 -6.20 -14.47 7.51
N PHE A 69 -5.29 -14.90 6.64
CA PHE A 69 -5.45 -14.80 5.21
C PHE A 69 -6.72 -15.54 4.76
N SER A 70 -7.54 -14.82 4.00
CA SER A 70 -8.73 -15.32 3.34
C SER A 70 -8.76 -14.75 1.94
N GLU A 71 -8.82 -15.62 0.93
CA GLU A 71 -8.92 -15.21 -0.47
C GLU A 71 -10.14 -14.32 -0.69
N GLU A 72 -11.28 -14.64 -0.07
CA GLU A 72 -12.51 -13.85 -0.15
C GLU A 72 -12.32 -12.43 0.42
N ALA A 73 -11.56 -12.28 1.52
CA ALA A 73 -11.26 -10.96 2.07
C ALA A 73 -10.37 -10.13 1.14
N VAL A 74 -9.37 -10.77 0.51
CA VAL A 74 -8.49 -10.10 -0.45
C VAL A 74 -9.23 -9.75 -1.74
N PHE A 75 -10.05 -10.65 -2.28
CA PHE A 75 -10.87 -10.39 -3.47
C PHE A 75 -11.99 -9.39 -3.20
N ASN A 76 -12.56 -9.34 -2.00
CA ASN A 76 -13.51 -8.28 -1.64
C ASN A 76 -12.79 -6.92 -1.52
N ILE A 77 -11.57 -6.86 -0.99
CA ILE A 77 -10.78 -5.62 -0.95
C ILE A 77 -10.42 -5.19 -2.37
N ILE A 78 -9.83 -6.08 -3.18
CA ILE A 78 -9.46 -5.84 -4.57
C ILE A 78 -10.70 -5.48 -5.41
N GLY A 79 -11.77 -6.26 -5.31
CA GLY A 79 -13.04 -6.03 -6.02
C GLY A 79 -13.67 -4.68 -5.67
N ASN A 80 -13.66 -4.28 -4.39
CA ASN A 80 -14.14 -2.96 -3.98
C ASN A 80 -13.17 -1.81 -4.33
N THR A 81 -11.89 -2.09 -4.53
CA THR A 81 -10.89 -1.10 -5.02
C THR A 81 -10.98 -0.90 -6.53
N TYR A 82 -11.38 -1.91 -7.30
CA TYR A 82 -11.47 -1.82 -8.77
C TYR A 82 -12.86 -1.50 -9.30
N ASN A 83 -13.94 -1.73 -8.54
CA ASN A 83 -15.31 -1.64 -9.05
C ASN A 83 -16.22 -0.63 -8.33
N ASP A 84 -15.76 0.04 -7.27
CA ASP A 84 -16.59 1.00 -6.57
C ASP A 84 -15.76 2.17 -6.00
N ASP A 85 -16.08 3.38 -6.44
CA ASP A 85 -15.64 4.68 -5.88
C ASP A 85 -16.12 4.88 -4.42
N SER A 86 -16.60 3.82 -3.77
CA SER A 86 -17.11 3.79 -2.40
C SER A 86 -16.45 2.70 -1.52
N SER A 87 -15.20 2.34 -1.81
CA SER A 87 -14.48 1.33 -1.06
C SER A 87 -14.33 1.70 0.43
N SER A 88 -14.78 0.79 1.28
CA SER A 88 -14.84 0.86 2.75
C SER A 88 -13.45 0.82 3.43
N ILE A 89 -12.40 1.30 2.77
CA ILE A 89 -11.09 1.59 3.35
C ILE A 89 -11.19 2.93 4.11
N LYS A 90 -12.15 3.03 5.03
CA LYS A 90 -12.26 4.10 6.03
C LYS A 90 -11.62 3.68 7.37
N ASN A 91 -10.58 2.85 7.34
CA ASN A 91 -9.88 2.40 8.55
C ASN A 91 -8.36 2.58 8.50
N TYR A 92 -7.85 3.44 7.63
CA TYR A 92 -6.73 4.28 8.02
C TYR A 92 -7.36 5.58 8.55
N ASN A 93 -7.28 5.78 9.87
CA ASN A 93 -7.69 7.02 10.55
C ASN A 93 -6.85 8.20 10.03
N CYS A 94 -7.12 8.67 8.81
CA CYS A 94 -6.82 10.04 8.44
C CYS A 94 -7.98 10.88 9.00
N THR A 95 -7.70 11.66 10.05
CA THR A 95 -8.65 12.65 10.62
C THR A 95 -8.89 13.83 9.66
N PHE A 96 -8.32 13.79 8.46
CA PHE A 96 -8.50 14.80 7.43
C PHE A 96 -9.01 14.13 6.15
N ASN A 97 -9.98 14.76 5.51
CA ASN A 97 -10.43 14.39 4.18
C ASN A 97 -9.36 14.82 3.15
N PRO A 98 -8.78 13.88 2.37
CA PRO A 98 -7.73 14.21 1.40
C PRO A 98 -8.17 15.21 0.33
N LEU A 99 -9.46 15.22 -0.05
CA LEU A 99 -10.00 16.17 -1.01
C LEU A 99 -10.00 17.60 -0.46
N ASP A 100 -10.35 17.77 0.82
CA ASP A 100 -10.34 19.09 1.46
C ASP A 100 -8.92 19.65 1.52
N LYS A 101 -7.92 18.80 1.76
CA LYS A 101 -6.49 19.19 1.72
C LYS A 101 -5.99 19.53 0.31
N LEU A 102 -6.51 18.85 -0.71
CA LEU A 102 -6.17 19.15 -2.09
C LEU A 102 -6.75 20.50 -2.52
N ILE A 103 -8.00 20.78 -2.16
CA ILE A 103 -8.64 22.08 -2.40
C ILE A 103 -7.87 23.19 -1.69
N GLU A 104 -7.53 23.01 -0.41
CA GLU A 104 -6.71 23.97 0.35
C GLU A 104 -5.35 24.26 -0.32
N ALA A 105 -4.72 23.23 -0.89
CA ALA A 105 -3.45 23.39 -1.60
C ALA A 105 -3.61 24.15 -2.94
N ILE A 106 -4.71 23.92 -3.65
CA ILE A 106 -5.03 24.63 -4.90
C ILE A 106 -5.29 26.12 -4.62
N GLU A 107 -6.10 26.44 -3.61
CA GLU A 107 -6.38 27.82 -3.21
C GLU A 107 -5.10 28.56 -2.79
N LYS A 108 -4.23 27.91 -2.03
CA LYS A 108 -2.92 28.48 -1.65
C LYS A 108 -2.03 28.73 -2.86
N ASN A 109 -2.02 27.83 -3.84
CA ASN A 109 -1.28 28.01 -5.07
C ASN A 109 -1.82 29.19 -5.88
N GLU A 110 -3.15 29.31 -6.02
CA GLU A 110 -3.79 30.42 -6.72
C GLU A 110 -3.40 31.76 -6.10
N GLN A 111 -3.47 31.89 -4.77
CA GLN A 111 -3.04 33.10 -4.06
C GLN A 111 -1.55 33.41 -4.24
N LEU A 112 -0.69 32.38 -4.28
CA LEU A 112 0.74 32.56 -4.54
C LEU A 112 0.99 33.07 -5.97
N TYR A 113 0.27 32.53 -6.95
CA TYR A 113 0.36 32.99 -8.35
C TYR A 113 -0.14 34.43 -8.52
N GLU A 114 -1.24 34.80 -7.87
CA GLU A 114 -1.74 36.19 -7.89
C GLU A 114 -0.70 37.17 -7.32
N ARG A 115 -0.08 36.82 -6.19
CA ARG A 115 1.00 37.63 -5.60
C ARG A 115 2.23 37.70 -6.50
N LEU A 116 2.60 36.60 -7.14
CA LEU A 116 3.72 36.58 -8.09
C LEU A 116 3.46 37.53 -9.26
N ILE A 117 2.26 37.49 -9.84
CA ILE A 117 1.84 38.40 -10.91
C ILE A 117 1.90 39.85 -10.43
N GLN A 118 1.46 40.13 -9.21
CA GLN A 118 1.54 41.48 -8.65
C GLN A 118 2.98 41.96 -8.49
N VAL A 119 3.87 41.11 -7.95
CA VAL A 119 5.30 41.42 -7.82
C VAL A 119 5.95 41.69 -9.18
N GLU A 120 5.62 40.93 -10.21
CA GLU A 120 6.12 41.15 -11.56
C GLU A 120 5.63 42.48 -12.15
N LYS A 121 4.36 42.85 -11.92
CA LYS A 121 3.82 44.17 -12.31
C LYS A 121 4.52 45.31 -11.57
N ASP A 122 4.71 45.19 -10.26
CA ASP A 122 5.34 46.23 -9.44
C ASP A 122 6.80 46.45 -9.85
N LYS A 123 7.54 45.38 -10.15
CA LYS A 123 8.90 45.46 -10.71
C LYS A 123 8.91 46.15 -12.07
N ALA A 124 7.97 45.82 -12.96
CA ALA A 124 7.89 46.47 -14.27
C ALA A 124 7.68 47.98 -14.14
N VAL A 125 6.75 48.41 -13.27
CA VAL A 125 6.51 49.84 -12.99
C VAL A 125 7.74 50.51 -12.38
N TYR A 126 8.44 49.85 -11.46
CA TYR A 126 9.67 50.38 -10.87
C TYR A 126 10.78 50.56 -11.93
N LEU A 127 10.95 49.58 -12.80
CA LEU A 127 11.91 49.66 -13.92
C LEU A 127 11.55 50.79 -14.90
N GLU A 128 10.27 50.96 -15.23
CA GLU A 128 9.83 52.07 -16.08
C GLU A 128 10.13 53.45 -15.46
N LYS A 129 9.97 53.61 -14.14
CA LYS A 129 10.31 54.85 -13.44
C LYS A 129 11.81 55.14 -13.51
N LEU A 130 12.64 54.13 -13.22
CA LEU A 130 14.11 54.26 -13.32
C LEU A 130 14.58 54.63 -14.73
N LEU A 131 13.90 54.11 -15.77
CA LEU A 131 14.22 54.44 -17.16
C LEU A 131 13.77 55.85 -17.55
N LYS A 132 12.72 56.40 -16.93
CA LYS A 132 12.24 57.78 -17.17
C LYS A 132 13.03 58.85 -16.41
N GLU A 133 13.74 58.47 -15.35
CA GLU A 133 14.61 59.36 -14.55
C GLU A 133 16.04 59.48 -15.13
N LYS A 134 16.33 58.83 -16.26
CA LYS A 134 17.56 58.99 -17.06
C LYS A 134 17.34 59.91 -18.25
#